data_AF-A0A7Y0TJ14-F1
#
_entry.id   AF-A0A7Y0TJ14-F1
#
_cell.length_a   1.000
_cell.length_b   1.000
_cell.length_c   1.000
_cell.angle_alpha   90.00
_cell.angle_beta   90.00
_cell.angle_gamma   90.00
#
_symmetry.space_group_name_H-M   'P 1'
#
loop_
_entity.id
_entity.type
_entity.pdbx_description
1 polymer ?
#
loop_
_entity_poly.entity_id
_entity_poly.type
_entity_poly.pdbx_seq_one_letter_code
_entity_poly.pdbx_strand_id
1 'polypeptide(L)'
;MGILKAIGTSRFQLFRIYVLMLLVIGALAGLIAIPASLLSGWAFAHFVAGKLNFNIITTTLPLFVYITLILASLLMPALLSVSILLKGTGTSVREALSDYGISQTTVGREFPFLKTLHLSERMMLAIRNSLRNMSRLTVTVFAMAFGVAIFSTGFNVRQSLWELLTGYKEEMRYDVQVVLN
;
A
#
# COMPACT_ATOMS: atom_id res chain seq x y z
N MET A 1 -26.72 1.56 2.73
CA MET A 1 -26.94 2.18 4.06
C MET A 1 -28.32 2.83 4.20
N GLY A 2 -28.81 3.63 3.24
CA GLY A 2 -30.12 4.29 3.32
C GLY A 2 -31.31 3.35 3.53
N ILE A 3 -31.38 2.24 2.78
CA ILE A 3 -32.45 1.24 2.88
C ILE A 3 -32.47 0.56 4.27
N LEU A 4 -31.31 0.14 4.78
CA LEU A 4 -31.21 -0.49 6.11
C LEU A 4 -31.62 0.46 7.25
N LYS A 5 -31.24 1.75 7.17
CA LYS A 5 -31.72 2.77 8.12
C LYS A 5 -33.23 3.04 7.96
N ALA A 6 -33.78 3.00 6.75
CA ALA A 6 -35.21 3.21 6.49
C ALA A 6 -36.10 2.10 7.08
N ILE A 7 -35.57 0.87 7.18
CA ILE A 7 -36.24 -0.27 7.83
C ILE A 7 -36.12 -0.19 9.38
N GLY A 8 -35.43 0.81 9.93
CA GLY A 8 -35.32 1.05 11.38
C GLY A 8 -34.05 0.49 12.04
N THR A 9 -33.03 0.08 11.27
CA THR A 9 -31.78 -0.45 11.83
C THR A 9 -31.06 0.61 12.67
N SER A 10 -30.71 0.27 13.92
CA SER A 10 -29.96 1.17 14.80
C SER A 10 -28.53 1.42 14.27
N ARG A 11 -27.94 2.57 14.62
CA ARG A 11 -26.56 2.92 14.20
C ARG A 11 -25.55 1.86 14.65
N PHE A 12 -25.76 1.28 15.84
CA PHE A 12 -24.89 0.25 16.41
C PHE A 12 -25.03 -1.10 15.69
N GLN A 13 -26.26 -1.46 15.30
CA GLN A 13 -26.51 -2.68 14.52
C GLN A 13 -25.90 -2.59 13.12
N LEU A 14 -26.02 -1.42 12.48
CA LEU A 14 -25.39 -1.16 11.19
C LEU A 14 -23.86 -1.29 11.29
N PHE A 15 -23.26 -0.65 12.30
CA PHE A 15 -21.82 -0.72 12.56
C PHE A 15 -21.34 -2.17 12.75
N ARG A 16 -22.08 -2.98 13.56
CA ARG A 16 -21.74 -4.39 13.80
C ARG A 16 -21.75 -5.23 12.54
N ILE A 17 -22.74 -5.04 11.65
CA ILE A 17 -22.83 -5.78 10.37
C ILE A 17 -21.60 -5.46 9.50
N TYR A 18 -21.28 -4.18 9.34
CA TYR A 18 -20.15 -3.77 8.49
C TYR A 18 -18.81 -4.24 9.06
N VAL A 19 -18.60 -4.14 10.39
CA VAL A 19 -17.38 -4.64 11.02
C VAL A 19 -17.25 -6.15 10.86
N LEU A 20 -18.33 -6.92 11.03
CA LEU A 20 -18.30 -8.38 10.87
C LEU A 20 -17.96 -8.78 9.43
N MET A 21 -18.58 -8.12 8.45
CA MET A 21 -18.26 -8.32 7.04
C MET A 21 -16.79 -8.04 6.75
N LEU A 22 -16.24 -6.99 7.38
CA LEU A 22 -14.86 -6.59 7.23
C LEU A 22 -13.87 -7.60 7.85
N LEU A 23 -14.22 -8.16 9.02
CA LEU A 23 -13.44 -9.23 9.66
C LEU A 23 -13.43 -10.50 8.80
N VAL A 24 -14.54 -10.86 8.17
CA VAL A 24 -14.62 -12.01 7.25
C VAL A 24 -13.70 -11.78 6.05
N ILE A 25 -13.74 -10.59 5.44
CA ILE A 25 -12.84 -10.26 4.33
C ILE A 25 -11.38 -10.28 4.78
N GLY A 26 -11.06 -9.74 5.96
CA GLY A 26 -9.72 -9.77 6.54
C GLY A 26 -9.23 -11.21 6.77
N ALA A 27 -10.09 -12.10 7.27
CA ALA A 27 -9.76 -13.50 7.47
C ALA A 27 -9.50 -14.24 6.14
N LEU A 28 -10.35 -14.03 5.14
CA LEU A 28 -10.17 -14.59 3.79
C LEU A 28 -8.89 -14.08 3.13
N ALA A 29 -8.59 -12.79 3.30
CA ALA A 29 -7.33 -12.20 2.82
C ALA A 29 -6.12 -12.80 3.54
N GLY A 30 -6.20 -12.96 4.86
CA GLY A 30 -5.16 -13.61 5.68
C GLY A 30 -4.88 -15.04 5.24
N LEU A 31 -5.92 -15.80 4.87
CA LEU A 31 -5.78 -17.18 4.39
C LEU A 31 -4.89 -17.31 3.15
N ILE A 32 -4.88 -16.30 2.28
CA ILE A 32 -4.05 -16.25 1.07
C ILE A 32 -2.71 -15.55 1.36
N ALA A 33 -2.74 -14.46 2.12
CA ALA A 33 -1.57 -13.63 2.39
C ALA A 33 -0.54 -14.34 3.25
N ILE A 34 -0.94 -15.10 4.28
CA ILE A 34 -0.03 -15.81 5.17
C ILE A 34 0.82 -16.84 4.41
N PRO A 35 0.25 -17.80 3.66
CA PRO A 35 1.06 -18.77 2.93
C PRO A 35 1.93 -18.12 1.85
N ALA A 36 1.41 -17.11 1.14
CA ALA A 36 2.20 -16.37 0.16
C ALA A 36 3.40 -15.64 0.79
N SER A 37 3.20 -15.03 1.97
CA SER A 37 4.26 -14.33 2.71
C SER A 37 5.34 -15.28 3.20
N LEU A 38 4.94 -16.46 3.70
CA LEU A 38 5.89 -17.49 4.12
C LEU A 38 6.72 -17.95 2.92
N LEU A 39 6.08 -18.36 1.81
CA LEU A 39 6.78 -18.80 0.61
C LEU A 39 7.77 -17.75 0.09
N SER A 40 7.36 -16.48 0.06
CA SER A 40 8.24 -15.39 -0.35
C SER A 40 9.40 -15.17 0.62
N GLY A 41 9.16 -15.25 1.93
CA GLY A 41 10.20 -15.14 2.96
C GLY A 41 11.25 -16.25 2.85
N TRP A 42 10.82 -17.49 2.64
CA TRP A 42 11.73 -18.62 2.40
C TRP A 42 12.55 -18.44 1.11
N ALA A 43 11.91 -18.06 0.02
CA ALA A 43 12.60 -17.79 -1.24
C ALA A 43 13.64 -16.66 -1.09
N PHE A 44 13.30 -15.60 -0.37
CA PHE A 44 14.19 -14.48 -0.10
C PHE A 44 15.37 -14.89 0.80
N ALA A 45 15.12 -15.67 1.85
CA ALA A 45 16.18 -16.18 2.73
C ALA A 45 17.19 -17.03 1.94
N HIS A 46 16.72 -17.93 1.07
CA HIS A 46 17.60 -18.71 0.20
C HIS A 46 18.37 -17.84 -0.81
N PHE A 47 17.74 -16.82 -1.38
CA PHE A 47 18.41 -15.89 -2.28
C PHE A 47 19.56 -15.16 -1.58
N VAL A 48 19.32 -14.63 -0.37
CA VAL A 48 20.33 -13.91 0.41
C VAL A 48 21.44 -14.85 0.90
N ALA A 49 21.08 -16.03 1.41
CA ALA A 49 22.02 -17.06 1.84
C ALA A 49 22.97 -17.47 0.71
N GLY A 50 22.45 -17.67 -0.51
CA GLY A 50 23.26 -17.98 -1.68
C GLY A 50 24.18 -16.84 -2.13
N LYS A 51 23.78 -15.58 -1.93
CA LYS A 51 24.63 -14.41 -2.26
C LYS A 51 25.72 -14.14 -1.22
N LEU A 52 25.44 -14.42 0.05
CA LEU A 52 26.37 -14.18 1.15
C LEU A 52 27.14 -15.44 1.60
N ASN A 53 26.92 -16.57 0.94
CA ASN A 53 27.48 -17.88 1.30
C ASN A 53 27.26 -18.26 2.78
N PHE A 54 26.08 -17.92 3.31
CA PHE A 54 25.69 -18.27 4.68
C PHE A 54 24.83 -19.54 4.69
N ASN A 55 25.05 -20.40 5.68
CA ASN A 55 24.19 -21.56 5.91
C ASN A 55 22.98 -21.17 6.78
N ILE A 56 21.77 -21.53 6.35
CA ILE A 56 20.54 -21.22 7.09
C ILE A 56 20.40 -22.25 8.22
N ILE A 57 20.71 -21.85 9.46
CA ILE A 57 20.71 -22.75 10.62
C ILE A 57 19.31 -22.85 11.25
N THR A 58 18.44 -21.87 11.04
CA THR A 58 17.11 -21.78 11.65
C THR A 58 16.01 -22.00 10.61
N THR A 59 15.43 -23.20 10.61
CA THR A 59 14.32 -23.61 9.73
C THR A 59 12.94 -23.50 10.39
N THR A 60 12.85 -23.01 11.63
CA THR A 60 11.58 -22.88 12.35
C THR A 60 11.24 -21.42 12.58
N LEU A 61 10.06 -21.00 12.10
CA LEU A 61 9.54 -19.68 12.43
C LEU A 61 8.96 -19.68 13.86
N PRO A 62 9.34 -18.73 14.71
CA PRO A 62 8.77 -18.63 16.05
C PRO A 62 7.26 -18.31 15.99
N LEU A 63 6.50 -18.89 16.93
CA LEU A 63 5.03 -18.76 17.01
C LEU A 63 4.53 -17.31 16.99
N PHE A 64 5.30 -16.39 17.55
CA PHE A 64 4.96 -14.96 17.56
C PHE A 64 4.81 -14.37 16.15
N VAL A 65 5.55 -14.85 15.16
CA VAL A 65 5.45 -14.36 13.77
C VAL A 65 4.08 -14.68 13.17
N TYR A 66 3.59 -15.91 13.38
CA TYR A 66 2.26 -16.31 12.91
C TYR A 66 1.15 -15.50 13.57
N ILE A 67 1.25 -15.27 14.89
CA ILE A 67 0.29 -14.43 15.63
C ILE A 67 0.27 -13.01 15.05
N THR A 68 1.45 -12.43 14.79
CA THR A 68 1.57 -11.07 14.25
C THR A 68 0.97 -10.97 12.85
N LEU A 69 1.16 -11.98 11.99
CA LEU A 69 0.58 -12.03 10.65
C LEU A 69 -0.96 -12.11 10.69
N ILE A 70 -1.52 -12.95 11.56
CA ILE A 70 -2.97 -13.08 11.75
C ILE A 70 -3.55 -11.76 12.27
N LEU A 71 -2.94 -11.19 13.31
CA LEU A 71 -3.34 -9.89 13.84
C LEU A 71 -3.26 -8.79 12.78
N ALA A 72 -2.19 -8.76 11.99
CA ALA A 72 -2.05 -7.78 10.91
C ALA A 72 -3.16 -7.93 9.85
N SER A 73 -3.47 -9.15 9.41
CA SER A 73 -4.52 -9.39 8.41
C SER A 73 -5.92 -8.96 8.86
N LEU A 74 -6.17 -8.97 10.17
CA LEU A 74 -7.48 -8.67 10.73
C LEU A 74 -7.58 -7.21 11.20
N LEU A 75 -6.54 -6.70 11.86
CA LEU A 75 -6.50 -5.36 12.42
C LEU A 75 -6.31 -4.30 11.34
N MET A 76 -5.54 -4.56 10.28
CA MET A 76 -5.30 -3.55 9.24
C MET A 76 -6.57 -3.12 8.50
N PRO A 77 -7.41 -4.05 7.99
CA PRO A 77 -8.69 -3.67 7.41
C PRO A 77 -9.54 -2.89 8.41
N ALA A 78 -9.62 -3.36 9.66
CA ALA A 78 -10.40 -2.71 10.70
C ALA A 78 -9.95 -1.26 10.92
N LEU A 79 -8.65 -1.02 11.12
CA LEU A 79 -8.09 0.33 11.32
C LEU A 79 -8.37 1.27 10.14
N LEU A 80 -8.13 0.80 8.91
CA LEU A 80 -8.33 1.61 7.70
C LEU A 80 -9.82 1.95 7.50
N SER A 81 -10.69 0.98 7.76
CA SER A 81 -12.12 1.11 7.56
C SER A 81 -12.82 1.96 8.61
N VAL A 82 -12.29 2.06 9.84
CA VAL A 82 -12.91 2.86 10.92
C VAL A 82 -13.18 4.30 10.48
N SER A 83 -12.23 4.94 9.79
CA SER A 83 -12.41 6.31 9.28
C SER A 83 -13.57 6.43 8.28
N ILE A 84 -13.71 5.43 7.40
CA ILE A 84 -14.76 5.36 6.37
C ILE A 84 -16.10 5.00 7.00
N LEU A 85 -16.13 4.05 7.95
CA LEU A 85 -17.33 3.62 8.67
C LEU A 85 -17.89 4.76 9.53
N LEU A 86 -17.06 5.51 10.25
CA LEU A 86 -17.51 6.62 11.08
C LEU A 86 -18.14 7.72 10.21
N LYS A 87 -17.52 8.06 9.08
CA LYS A 87 -18.09 9.02 8.11
C LYS A 87 -19.38 8.48 7.47
N GLY A 88 -19.41 7.22 7.05
CA GLY A 88 -20.56 6.60 6.39
C GLY A 88 -21.75 6.34 7.30
N THR A 89 -21.53 5.99 8.57
CA THR A 89 -22.61 5.72 9.54
C THR A 89 -23.21 7.01 10.10
N GLY A 90 -22.47 8.12 10.09
CA GLY A 90 -22.91 9.46 10.50
C GLY A 90 -23.85 10.17 9.51
N THR A 91 -23.92 9.74 8.24
CA THR A 91 -24.78 10.38 7.24
C THR A 91 -26.27 10.21 7.58
N SER A 92 -27.04 11.30 7.51
CA SER A 92 -28.48 11.26 7.77
C SER A 92 -29.21 10.49 6.66
N VAL A 93 -30.38 9.92 6.95
CA VAL A 93 -31.18 9.18 5.95
C VAL A 93 -31.55 10.07 4.76
N ARG A 94 -31.85 11.35 5.03
CA ARG A 94 -32.14 12.36 4.02
C ARG A 94 -30.94 12.58 3.09
N GLU A 95 -29.74 12.66 3.65
CA GLU A 95 -28.52 12.87 2.89
C GLU A 95 -28.10 11.62 2.11
N ALA A 96 -28.26 10.43 2.69
CA ALA A 96 -28.00 9.17 2.00
C ALA A 96 -28.97 8.87 0.84
N LEU A 97 -30.18 9.47 0.84
CA LEU A 97 -31.11 9.42 -0.29
C LEU A 97 -30.96 10.61 -1.26
N SER A 98 -30.55 11.80 -0.78
CA SER A 98 -30.34 12.97 -1.63
C SER A 98 -28.98 12.98 -2.34
N ASP A 99 -27.99 12.22 -1.86
CA ASP A 99 -26.66 12.11 -2.46
C ASP A 99 -26.61 11.21 -3.72
N TYR A 100 -27.77 10.79 -4.26
CA TYR A 100 -27.84 10.04 -5.52
C TYR A 100 -27.47 10.86 -6.77
N GLY A 101 -26.99 12.09 -6.60
CA GLY A 101 -26.47 12.86 -7.70
C GLY A 101 -25.98 14.22 -7.24
N ILE A 102 -24.66 14.38 -7.23
CA ILE A 102 -23.96 15.67 -7.17
C ILE A 102 -23.92 16.26 -5.75
N SER A 103 -22.89 15.87 -4.98
CA SER A 103 -22.43 16.64 -3.84
C SER A 103 -21.95 18.03 -4.30
N GLN A 104 -22.84 19.01 -4.23
CA GLN A 104 -22.59 20.41 -4.62
C GLN A 104 -21.80 21.22 -3.56
N THR A 105 -20.92 20.60 -2.78
CA THR A 105 -20.24 21.29 -1.66
C THR A 105 -18.75 21.52 -1.84
N THR A 106 -18.22 21.42 -3.06
CA THR A 106 -16.85 21.88 -3.32
C THR A 106 -16.89 23.17 -4.14
N VAL A 107 -16.93 24.30 -3.42
CA VAL A 107 -16.54 25.61 -3.95
C VAL A 107 -15.22 25.40 -4.68
N GLY A 108 -15.22 25.56 -6.00
CA GLY A 108 -14.08 25.24 -6.85
C GLY A 108 -12.86 26.03 -6.41
N ARG A 109 -11.87 25.37 -5.82
CA ARG A 109 -10.59 25.98 -5.49
C ARG A 109 -9.91 26.30 -6.82
N GLU A 110 -9.95 27.56 -7.24
CA GLU A 110 -9.26 28.02 -8.45
C GLU A 110 -7.75 27.94 -8.22
N PHE A 111 -7.04 27.26 -9.11
CA PHE A 111 -5.58 27.20 -9.10
C PHE A 111 -5.04 28.24 -10.08
N PRO A 112 -4.55 29.40 -9.62
CA PRO A 112 -4.12 30.49 -10.49
C PRO A 112 -2.95 30.11 -11.41
N PHE A 113 -2.11 29.15 -11.00
CA PHE A 113 -1.01 28.63 -11.82
C PHE A 113 -1.45 27.89 -13.09
N LEU A 114 -2.71 27.45 -13.18
CA LEU A 114 -3.23 26.82 -14.40
C LEU A 114 -3.51 27.84 -15.50
N LYS A 115 -3.72 29.12 -15.15
CA LYS A 115 -3.94 30.20 -16.11
C LYS A 115 -2.65 30.61 -16.84
N THR A 116 -1.48 30.27 -16.31
CA THR A 116 -0.17 30.59 -16.90
C THR A 116 0.36 29.51 -17.84
N LEU A 117 -0.34 28.37 -17.96
CA LEU A 117 0.02 27.28 -18.86
C LEU A 117 -0.78 27.41 -20.17
N HIS A 118 -0.09 27.57 -21.31
CA HIS A 118 -0.72 27.59 -22.65
C HIS A 118 -1.12 26.17 -23.09
N LEU A 119 -2.11 25.58 -22.42
CA LEU A 119 -2.65 24.27 -22.75
C LEU A 119 -3.93 24.40 -23.59
N SER A 120 -4.18 23.43 -24.48
CA SER A 120 -5.45 23.32 -25.19
C SER A 120 -6.62 23.25 -24.20
N GLU A 121 -7.75 23.89 -24.52
CA GLU A 121 -8.92 23.97 -23.65
C GLU A 121 -9.38 22.60 -23.13
N ARG A 122 -9.28 21.55 -23.96
CA ARG A 122 -9.63 20.17 -23.59
C ARG A 122 -8.73 19.61 -22.48
N MET A 123 -7.44 19.91 -22.54
CA MET A 123 -6.45 19.47 -21.56
C MET A 123 -6.58 20.26 -20.26
N MET A 124 -6.89 21.55 -20.35
CA MET A 124 -7.16 22.39 -19.18
C MET A 124 -8.43 21.91 -18.42
N LEU A 125 -9.50 21.55 -19.13
CA LEU A 125 -10.70 20.98 -18.51
C LEU A 125 -10.42 19.63 -17.83
N ALA A 126 -9.61 18.76 -18.44
CA ALA A 126 -9.23 17.48 -17.85
C ALA A 126 -8.39 17.65 -16.57
N ILE A 127 -7.40 18.55 -16.59
CA ILE A 127 -6.55 18.86 -15.43
C ILE A 127 -7.38 19.45 -14.29
N ARG A 128 -8.25 20.42 -14.59
CA ARG A 128 -9.11 21.05 -13.58
C ARG A 128 -10.09 20.06 -12.96
N ASN A 129 -10.62 19.13 -13.74
CA ASN A 129 -11.47 18.05 -13.23
C ASN A 129 -10.70 17.08 -12.33
N SER A 130 -9.44 16.77 -12.67
CA SER A 130 -8.57 15.94 -11.84
C SER A 130 -8.26 16.62 -10.49
N LEU A 131 -7.86 17.89 -10.53
CA LEU A 131 -7.49 18.68 -9.34
C LEU A 131 -8.69 19.03 -8.45
N ARG A 132 -9.92 19.03 -8.98
CA ARG A 132 -11.13 19.17 -8.18
C ARG A 132 -11.26 18.05 -7.14
N ASN A 133 -10.79 16.85 -7.45
CA ASN A 133 -10.75 15.71 -6.53
C ASN A 133 -9.33 15.51 -5.94
N MET A 134 -8.69 16.61 -5.52
CA MET A 134 -7.30 16.67 -5.05
C MET A 134 -6.93 15.53 -4.08
N SER A 135 -7.84 15.15 -3.17
CA SER A 135 -7.61 14.06 -2.21
C SER A 135 -7.26 12.73 -2.87
N ARG A 136 -7.94 12.37 -3.96
CA ARG A 136 -7.70 11.09 -4.63
C ARG A 136 -6.41 11.16 -5.47
N LEU A 137 -6.19 12.28 -6.14
CA LEU A 137 -5.04 12.50 -7.01
C LEU A 137 -3.74 12.47 -6.19
N THR A 138 -3.71 13.17 -5.06
CA THR A 138 -2.57 13.20 -4.13
C THR A 138 -2.23 11.80 -3.62
N VAL A 139 -3.21 11.02 -3.16
CA VAL A 139 -2.97 9.65 -2.67
C VAL A 139 -2.35 8.77 -3.76
N THR A 140 -2.89 8.81 -4.98
CA THR A 140 -2.36 8.00 -6.09
C THR A 140 -0.95 8.43 -6.51
N VAL A 141 -0.70 9.74 -6.62
CA VAL A 141 0.62 10.27 -7.00
C VAL A 141 1.66 9.93 -5.94
N PHE A 142 1.34 10.07 -4.65
CA PHE A 142 2.25 9.65 -3.59
C PHE A 142 2.49 8.15 -3.63
N ALA A 143 1.45 7.32 -3.76
CA ALA A 143 1.62 5.87 -3.85
C ALA A 143 2.53 5.47 -5.02
N MET A 144 2.33 6.09 -6.18
CA MET A 144 3.17 5.87 -7.36
C MET A 144 4.61 6.34 -7.13
N ALA A 145 4.80 7.54 -6.56
CA ALA A 145 6.11 8.09 -6.26
C ALA A 145 6.89 7.21 -5.26
N PHE A 146 6.23 6.73 -4.21
CA PHE A 146 6.82 5.78 -3.27
C PHE A 146 7.21 4.47 -3.95
N GLY A 147 6.36 3.93 -4.82
CA GLY A 147 6.68 2.73 -5.60
C GLY A 147 7.94 2.91 -6.44
N VAL A 148 8.03 4.02 -7.19
CA VAL A 148 9.21 4.34 -8.01
C VAL A 148 10.45 4.57 -7.16
N ALA A 149 10.33 5.30 -6.05
CA ALA A 149 11.46 5.62 -5.17
C ALA A 149 12.07 4.37 -4.51
N ILE A 150 11.23 3.47 -3.98
CA ILE A 150 11.69 2.21 -3.37
C ILE A 150 12.40 1.34 -4.40
N PHE A 151 11.82 1.22 -5.60
CA PHE A 151 12.42 0.46 -6.69
C PHE A 151 13.77 1.06 -7.13
N SER A 152 13.81 2.37 -7.37
CA SER A 152 15.04 3.08 -7.76
C SER A 152 16.14 2.93 -6.70
N THR A 153 15.79 3.03 -5.42
CA THR A 153 16.75 2.84 -4.31
C THR A 153 17.36 1.44 -4.33
N GLY A 154 16.54 0.40 -4.51
CA GLY A 154 17.04 -0.97 -4.63
C GLY A 154 17.98 -1.18 -5.82
N PHE A 155 17.69 -0.56 -6.96
CA PHE A 155 18.57 -0.59 -8.14
C PHE A 155 19.90 0.11 -7.91
N ASN A 156 19.88 1.28 -7.26
CA ASN A 156 21.09 2.03 -6.92
C ASN A 156 21.99 1.24 -5.95
N VAL A 157 21.40 0.63 -4.91
CA VAL A 157 22.16 -0.21 -3.98
C VAL A 157 22.79 -1.39 -4.71
N ARG A 158 22.05 -2.06 -5.62
CA ARG A 158 22.59 -3.16 -6.43
C ARG A 158 23.76 -2.67 -7.30
N GLN A 159 23.61 -1.53 -7.98
CA GLN A 159 24.65 -0.99 -8.85
C GLN A 159 25.92 -0.60 -8.06
N SER A 160 25.75 0.05 -6.90
CA SER A 160 26.87 0.41 -6.03
C SER A 160 27.65 -0.83 -5.56
N LEU A 161 26.96 -1.92 -5.20
CA LEU A 161 27.63 -3.18 -4.87
C LEU A 161 28.40 -3.76 -6.06
N TRP A 162 27.86 -3.68 -7.27
CA TRP A 162 28.57 -4.13 -8.48
C TRP A 162 29.83 -3.30 -8.74
N GLU A 163 29.73 -1.97 -8.66
CA GLU A 163 30.86 -1.04 -8.84
C GLU A 163 31.97 -1.28 -7.80
N LEU A 164 31.59 -1.45 -6.52
CA LEU A 164 32.53 -1.79 -5.45
C LEU A 164 33.23 -3.12 -5.73
N LEU A 165 32.51 -4.17 -6.14
CA LEU A 165 33.12 -5.48 -6.45
C LEU A 165 34.06 -5.42 -7.65
N THR A 166 33.73 -4.65 -8.69
CA THR A 166 34.65 -4.44 -9.82
C THR A 166 35.89 -3.64 -9.42
N GLY A 167 35.73 -2.58 -8.62
CA GLY A 167 36.84 -1.77 -8.12
C GLY A 167 37.79 -2.59 -7.23
N TYR A 168 37.25 -3.37 -6.29
CA TYR A 168 38.05 -4.30 -5.47
C TYR A 168 38.80 -5.33 -6.33
N LYS A 169 38.17 -5.87 -7.38
CA LYS A 169 38.80 -6.85 -8.28
C LYS A 169 39.95 -6.24 -9.08
N GLU A 170 39.83 -4.97 -9.45
CA GLU A 170 40.81 -4.24 -10.26
C GLU A 170 41.98 -3.70 -9.42
N GLU A 171 41.75 -3.35 -8.15
CA GLU A 171 42.81 -3.02 -7.18
C GLU A 171 43.58 -4.25 -6.69
N MET A 172 42.90 -5.39 -6.52
CA MET A 172 43.52 -6.58 -5.91
C MET A 172 44.45 -7.37 -6.84
N ARG A 173 44.48 -7.16 -8.17
CA ARG A 173 45.33 -7.85 -9.19
C ARG A 173 46.17 -9.06 -8.72
N TYR A 174 45.55 -10.06 -8.10
CA TYR A 174 46.21 -11.33 -7.75
C TYR A 174 46.01 -12.23 -8.95
N ASP A 175 46.97 -12.22 -9.87
CA ASP A 175 47.02 -13.17 -10.99
C ASP A 175 47.41 -14.60 -10.51
N VAL A 176 47.96 -14.75 -9.29
CA VAL A 176 48.28 -16.05 -8.70
C VAL A 176 48.11 -16.00 -7.18
N GLN A 177 47.22 -16.83 -6.62
CA GLN A 177 47.15 -17.11 -5.18
C GLN A 177 47.84 -18.45 -4.91
N VAL A 178 49.10 -18.41 -4.48
CA VAL A 178 49.82 -19.61 -4.04
C VAL A 178 49.39 -19.89 -2.60
N VAL A 179 48.54 -20.91 -2.43
CA VAL A 179 48.25 -21.50 -1.13
C VAL A 179 49.43 -22.40 -0.78
N LEU A 180 50.29 -21.96 0.13
CA LEU A 180 51.29 -22.83 0.75
C LEU A 180 50.59 -23.73 1.76
N ASN A 181 50.73 -25.03 1.52
CA ASN A 181 50.27 -26.13 2.38
C ASN A 181 51.23 -26.36 3.54
#